data_AF-A0A2T7Q8C4-F1
#
_entry.id   AF-A0A2T7Q8C4-F1
#
_cell.length_a   1.000
_cell.length_b   1.000
_cell.length_c   1.000
_cell.angle_alpha   90.00
_cell.angle_beta   90.00
_cell.angle_gamma   90.00
#
_symmetry.space_group_name_H-M   'P 1'
#
loop_
_entity.id
_entity.type
_entity.pdbx_description
1 polymer ?
#
loop_
_entity_poly.entity_id
_entity_poly.type
_entity_poly.pdbx_seq_one_letter_code
_entity_poly.pdbx_strand_id
1 'polypeptide(L)'
;MKNSVHKRKRFRKPFDFLVDGKKKTTHVLHKVFQTCNPQDFSTGLEKWQRLALCNDQSSYDEANSREDLMDVIDWLKKLADHWHAIYRNKAYKNKLAKGRSKHRKKATEKEDTANALIKGEHTDPFFFLNKFCNTFDPGYLEMELLDLLDAVITYEGINESYKGNLVFFYQHLLCLVRLSFKIYNKNSNHLKQ
;
A
#
# COMPACT_ATOMS: atom_id res chain seq x y z
N MET A 1 20.22 52.08 0.05
CA MET A 1 20.16 51.02 1.08
C MET A 1 19.70 49.73 0.43
N LYS A 2 20.52 48.68 0.40
CA LYS A 2 20.13 47.36 -0.14
C LYS A 2 19.34 46.63 0.95
N ASN A 3 18.02 46.53 0.78
CA ASN A 3 17.17 45.71 1.64
C ASN A 3 17.54 44.24 1.45
N SER A 4 18.40 43.72 2.32
CA SER A 4 18.68 42.29 2.40
C SER A 4 17.46 41.61 3.01
N VAL A 5 16.51 41.20 2.16
CA VAL A 5 15.38 40.37 2.57
C VAL A 5 15.96 39.09 3.14
N HIS A 6 16.02 38.98 4.46
CA HIS A 6 16.41 37.76 5.14
C HIS A 6 15.41 36.67 4.75
N LYS A 7 15.82 35.78 3.84
CA LYS A 7 15.01 34.61 3.44
C LYS A 7 14.89 33.71 4.66
N ARG A 8 13.81 33.88 5.43
CA ARG A 8 13.42 32.95 6.50
C ARG A 8 13.41 31.54 5.94
N LYS A 9 14.20 30.64 6.53
CA LYS A 9 14.11 29.21 6.24
C LYS A 9 12.71 28.75 6.65
N ARG A 10 11.90 28.36 5.66
CA ARG A 10 10.55 27.84 5.93
C ARG A 10 10.66 26.53 6.69
N PHE A 11 9.77 26.34 7.66
CA PHE A 11 9.62 25.06 8.37
C PHE A 11 9.35 23.96 7.34
N ARG A 12 10.20 22.93 7.34
CA ARG A 12 9.98 21.74 6.51
C ARG A 12 9.12 20.78 7.29
N LYS A 13 8.02 20.34 6.68
CA LYS A 13 7.18 19.30 7.26
C LYS A 13 8.02 18.02 7.37
N PRO A 14 7.87 17.24 8.45
CA PRO A 14 8.62 16.00 8.64
C PRO A 14 8.24 14.95 7.58
N PHE A 15 7.05 15.10 6.98
CA PHE A 15 6.52 14.18 5.99
C PHE A 15 6.08 14.93 4.74
N ASP A 16 6.46 14.36 3.60
CA ASP A 16 5.98 14.78 2.29
C ASP A 16 4.97 13.75 1.81
N PHE A 17 3.89 14.23 1.18
CA PHE A 17 2.99 13.36 0.44
C PHE A 17 3.78 12.50 -0.55
N LEU A 18 3.44 11.21 -0.62
CA LEU A 18 4.03 10.24 -1.54
C LEU A 18 3.51 10.48 -2.98
N VAL A 19 3.64 11.72 -3.47
CA VAL A 19 3.30 12.11 -4.83
C VAL A 19 4.47 11.68 -5.71
N ASP A 20 4.28 10.58 -6.43
CA ASP A 20 5.39 9.79 -6.96
C ASP A 20 5.35 9.58 -8.48
N GLY A 21 5.47 10.67 -9.23
CA GLY A 21 5.68 10.59 -10.67
C GLY A 21 7.06 10.04 -11.06
N LYS A 22 8.10 10.26 -10.24
CA LYS A 22 9.50 10.04 -10.68
C LYS A 22 10.41 9.23 -9.74
N LYS A 23 10.02 8.90 -8.49
CA LYS A 23 10.94 8.15 -7.60
C LYS A 23 10.88 6.65 -7.88
N LYS A 24 11.99 5.98 -7.56
CA LYS A 24 12.12 4.52 -7.67
C LYS A 24 11.20 3.84 -6.65
N THR A 25 10.52 2.77 -7.04
CA THR A 25 9.62 1.98 -6.20
C THR A 25 10.22 1.63 -4.83
N THR A 26 11.51 1.26 -4.80
CA THR A 26 12.21 0.93 -3.55
C THR A 26 12.29 2.09 -2.56
N HIS A 27 12.42 3.33 -3.06
CA HIS A 27 12.43 4.54 -2.24
C HIS A 27 11.06 4.81 -1.64
N VAL A 28 10.01 4.56 -2.41
CA VAL A 28 8.61 4.69 -1.95
C VAL A 28 8.33 3.70 -0.83
N LEU A 29 8.66 2.43 -1.03
CA LEU A 29 8.50 1.39 -0.01
C LEU A 29 9.29 1.69 1.26
N HIS A 30 10.52 2.21 1.13
CA HIS A 30 11.29 2.63 2.28
C HIS A 30 10.57 3.72 3.07
N LYS A 31 9.99 4.73 2.41
CA LYS A 31 9.23 5.78 3.10
C LYS A 31 8.01 5.21 3.83
N VAL A 32 7.23 4.34 3.17
CA VAL A 32 6.04 3.71 3.75
C VAL A 32 6.39 2.88 4.98
N PHE A 33 7.33 1.96 4.85
CA PHE A 33 7.66 1.00 5.91
C PHE A 33 8.64 1.52 6.97
N GLN A 34 9.19 2.73 6.79
CA GLN A 34 9.90 3.44 7.85
C GLN A 34 8.92 4.05 8.88
N THR A 35 7.71 4.39 8.45
CA THR A 35 6.71 5.09 9.28
C THR A 35 5.51 4.24 9.67
N CYS A 36 5.23 3.16 8.94
CA CYS A 36 4.09 2.28 9.19
C CYS A 36 4.50 0.83 8.98
N ASN A 37 4.46 0.02 10.04
CA ASN A 37 4.76 -1.40 9.96
C ASN A 37 3.51 -2.18 9.43
N PRO A 38 3.66 -3.43 8.95
CA PRO A 38 2.52 -4.22 8.48
C PRO A 38 1.42 -4.45 9.52
N GLN A 39 1.80 -4.61 10.79
CA GLN A 39 0.85 -4.78 11.88
C GLN A 39 0.00 -3.51 12.09
N ASP A 40 0.58 -2.33 11.89
CA ASP A 40 -0.11 -1.04 11.94
C ASP A 40 -1.15 -0.96 10.81
N PHE A 41 -0.85 -1.51 9.62
CA PHE A 41 -1.85 -1.66 8.56
C PHE A 41 -2.98 -2.61 8.95
N SER A 42 -2.67 -3.79 9.48
CA SER A 42 -3.72 -4.75 9.87
C SER A 42 -4.64 -4.18 10.94
N THR A 43 -4.04 -3.70 12.04
CA THR A 43 -4.78 -3.12 13.17
C THR A 43 -5.51 -1.84 12.79
N GLY A 44 -4.89 -0.98 11.96
CA GLY A 44 -5.51 0.24 11.44
C GLY A 44 -6.71 -0.06 10.54
N LEU A 45 -6.58 -1.01 9.61
CA LEU A 45 -7.66 -1.44 8.73
C LEU A 45 -8.80 -2.11 9.50
N GLU A 46 -8.50 -2.96 10.50
CA GLU A 46 -9.53 -3.53 11.37
C GLU A 46 -10.30 -2.47 12.14
N LYS A 47 -9.59 -1.47 12.66
CA LYS A 47 -10.23 -0.34 13.34
C LYS A 47 -11.11 0.45 12.37
N TRP A 48 -10.61 0.75 11.17
CA TRP A 48 -11.35 1.49 10.15
C TRP A 48 -12.59 0.74 9.71
N GLN A 49 -12.47 -0.56 9.46
CA GLN A 49 -13.60 -1.44 9.14
C GLN A 49 -14.67 -1.38 10.23
N ARG A 50 -14.30 -1.54 11.52
CA ARG A 50 -15.28 -1.47 12.62
C ARG A 50 -15.99 -0.13 12.70
N LEU A 51 -15.27 0.97 12.52
CA LEU A 51 -15.86 2.31 12.57
C LEU A 51 -16.80 2.54 11.40
N ALA A 52 -16.40 2.14 10.19
CA ALA A 52 -17.21 2.25 9.00
C ALA A 52 -18.51 1.44 9.11
N LEU A 53 -18.42 0.19 9.58
CA LEU A 53 -19.59 -0.69 9.77
C LEU A 53 -20.54 -0.23 10.89
N CYS A 54 -20.03 0.52 11.86
CA CYS A 54 -20.84 1.13 12.92
C CYS A 54 -21.29 2.56 12.58
N ASN A 55 -20.97 3.07 11.38
CA ASN A 55 -21.36 4.41 10.98
C ASN A 55 -22.61 4.37 10.10
N ASP A 56 -23.74 4.74 10.69
CA ASP A 56 -25.05 4.80 10.04
C ASP A 56 -25.14 5.91 8.96
N GLN A 57 -24.13 6.77 8.85
CA GLN A 57 -24.03 7.82 7.83
C GLN A 57 -22.99 7.50 6.74
N SER A 58 -22.49 6.26 6.69
CA SER A 58 -21.49 5.84 5.70
C SER A 58 -22.12 5.26 4.44
N SER A 59 -21.31 5.09 3.39
CA SER A 59 -21.67 4.36 2.17
C SER A 59 -21.93 2.86 2.41
N TYR A 60 -21.66 2.36 3.62
CA TYR A 60 -21.75 0.95 3.99
C TYR A 60 -23.02 0.63 4.78
N ASP A 61 -24.09 1.40 4.62
CA ASP A 61 -25.35 1.12 5.31
C ASP A 61 -26.03 -0.15 4.76
N GLU A 62 -25.87 -0.42 3.46
CA GLU A 62 -26.42 -1.61 2.80
C GLU A 62 -25.57 -2.87 3.03
N ALA A 63 -26.23 -4.03 3.14
CA ALA A 63 -25.58 -5.32 3.42
C ALA A 63 -24.50 -5.69 2.40
N ASN A 64 -24.76 -5.50 1.10
CA ASN A 64 -23.80 -5.82 0.05
C ASN A 64 -22.54 -4.94 0.15
N SER A 65 -22.71 -3.63 0.38
CA SER A 65 -21.60 -2.70 0.57
C SER A 65 -20.73 -3.06 1.77
N ARG A 66 -21.32 -3.63 2.83
CA ARG A 66 -20.57 -4.13 4.00
C ARG A 66 -19.71 -5.34 3.63
N GLU A 67 -20.24 -6.28 2.86
CA GLU A 67 -19.49 -7.45 2.39
C GLU A 67 -18.33 -7.05 1.48
N ASP A 68 -18.58 -6.16 0.52
CA ASP A 68 -17.56 -5.61 -0.37
C ASP A 68 -16.44 -4.91 0.42
N LEU A 69 -16.79 -4.10 1.43
CA LEU A 69 -15.82 -3.48 2.33
C LEU A 69 -14.98 -4.54 3.05
N MET A 70 -15.60 -5.57 3.63
CA MET A 70 -14.88 -6.62 4.35
C MET A 70 -13.87 -7.33 3.43
N ASP A 71 -14.28 -7.65 2.22
CA ASP A 71 -13.42 -8.26 1.21
C ASP A 71 -12.26 -7.33 0.84
N VAL A 72 -12.53 -6.06 0.54
CA VAL A 72 -11.49 -5.08 0.22
C VAL A 72 -10.49 -4.93 1.36
N ILE A 73 -10.96 -4.84 2.60
CA ILE A 73 -10.10 -4.74 3.78
C ILE A 73 -9.15 -5.94 3.87
N ASP A 74 -9.65 -7.16 3.67
CA ASP A 74 -8.82 -8.36 3.71
C ASP A 74 -7.77 -8.41 2.61
N TRP A 75 -8.11 -7.92 1.41
CA TRP A 75 -7.14 -7.75 0.33
C TRP A 75 -6.10 -6.67 0.63
N LEU A 76 -6.49 -5.55 1.25
CA LEU A 76 -5.58 -4.47 1.62
C LEU A 76 -4.59 -4.89 2.72
N LYS A 77 -5.03 -5.70 3.71
CA LYS A 77 -4.14 -6.29 4.72
C LYS A 77 -3.06 -7.15 4.07
N LYS A 78 -3.49 -8.10 3.23
CA LYS A 78 -2.58 -8.97 2.45
C LYS A 78 -1.67 -8.14 1.55
N LEU A 79 -2.17 -7.06 0.95
CA LEU A 79 -1.38 -6.17 0.12
C LEU A 79 -0.21 -5.55 0.89
N ALA A 80 -0.45 -5.04 2.10
CA ALA A 80 0.59 -4.49 2.96
C ALA A 80 1.65 -5.55 3.30
N ASP A 81 1.24 -6.77 3.64
CA ASP A 81 2.14 -7.87 3.95
C ASP A 81 3.04 -8.26 2.78
N HIS A 82 2.46 -8.41 1.58
CA HIS A 82 3.22 -8.79 0.39
C HIS A 82 4.20 -7.68 -0.04
N TRP A 83 3.81 -6.42 0.07
CA TRP A 83 4.72 -5.30 -0.15
C TRP A 83 5.85 -5.25 0.88
N HIS A 84 5.55 -5.57 2.13
CA HIS A 84 6.55 -5.65 3.17
C HIS A 84 7.51 -6.83 2.94
N ALA A 85 7.04 -7.97 2.46
CA ALA A 85 7.89 -9.10 2.07
C ALA A 85 8.85 -8.70 0.94
N ILE A 86 8.37 -7.96 -0.08
CA ILE A 86 9.20 -7.37 -1.13
C ILE A 86 10.21 -6.38 -0.54
N TYR A 87 9.79 -5.57 0.43
CA TYR A 87 10.65 -4.61 1.11
C TYR A 87 11.69 -5.27 2.04
N ARG A 88 11.45 -6.43 2.63
CA ARG A 88 12.47 -7.10 3.46
C ARG A 88 13.43 -7.96 2.64
N ASN A 89 12.95 -8.60 1.58
CA ASN A 89 13.73 -9.54 0.82
C ASN A 89 14.58 -8.88 -0.29
N LYS A 90 15.91 -9.03 -0.21
CA LYS A 90 16.86 -8.52 -1.22
C LYS A 90 16.62 -9.10 -2.61
N ALA A 91 16.22 -10.36 -2.73
CA ALA A 91 15.92 -11.00 -4.02
C ALA A 91 14.73 -10.32 -4.72
N TYR A 92 13.67 -10.03 -3.97
CA TYR A 92 12.50 -9.31 -4.51
C TYR A 92 12.83 -7.86 -4.85
N LYS A 93 13.65 -7.15 -4.04
CA LYS A 93 14.16 -5.82 -4.40
C LYS A 93 14.96 -5.84 -5.70
N ASN A 94 15.80 -6.85 -5.89
CA ASN A 94 16.58 -7.00 -7.11
C ASN A 94 15.68 -7.29 -8.32
N LYS A 95 14.67 -8.16 -8.17
CA LYS A 95 13.64 -8.44 -9.20
C LYS A 95 12.86 -7.17 -9.57
N LEU A 96 12.53 -6.36 -8.57
CA LEU A 96 11.85 -5.07 -8.71
C LEU A 96 12.71 -4.03 -9.44
N ALA A 97 14.00 -3.92 -9.09
CA ALA A 97 14.94 -2.98 -9.70
C ALA A 97 15.32 -3.38 -11.13
N LYS A 98 15.44 -4.67 -11.42
CA LYS A 98 15.83 -5.20 -12.73
C LYS A 98 14.68 -5.33 -13.72
N GLY A 99 13.44 -5.06 -13.31
CA GLY A 99 12.22 -5.07 -14.14
C GLY A 99 12.22 -6.16 -15.22
N ARG A 100 11.91 -7.42 -14.86
CA ARG A 100 11.96 -8.62 -15.75
C ARG A 100 12.89 -8.45 -16.96
N SER A 101 14.18 -8.21 -16.71
CA SER A 101 15.20 -8.30 -17.76
C SER A 101 15.15 -9.70 -18.37
N LYS A 102 14.89 -9.77 -19.68
CA LYS A 102 15.00 -10.97 -20.52
C LYS A 102 16.38 -11.59 -20.32
N HIS A 103 16.51 -12.56 -19.43
CA HIS A 103 17.44 -13.68 -19.60
C HIS A 103 17.03 -14.83 -18.71
N ARG A 104 16.33 -15.78 -19.34
CA ARG A 104 16.35 -17.19 -19.00
C ARG A 104 17.83 -17.62 -18.97
N LYS A 105 18.48 -17.61 -17.81
CA LYS A 105 19.77 -18.28 -17.61
C LYS A 105 19.58 -19.36 -16.55
N LYS A 106 20.15 -20.51 -16.92
CA LYS A 106 20.02 -21.85 -16.37
C LYS A 106 20.10 -21.91 -14.85
N ALA A 107 19.39 -22.88 -14.31
CA ALA A 107 19.44 -23.32 -12.92
C ALA A 107 20.89 -23.46 -12.42
N THR A 108 21.11 -23.01 -11.19
CA THR A 108 22.24 -23.44 -10.36
C THR A 108 21.70 -23.73 -8.97
N GLU A 109 21.71 -25.01 -8.62
CA GLU A 109 21.20 -25.68 -7.41
C GLU A 109 22.05 -25.37 -6.15
N LYS A 110 22.31 -24.11 -5.81
CA LYS A 110 23.16 -23.78 -4.65
C LYS A 110 22.68 -22.61 -3.76
N GLU A 111 21.38 -22.42 -3.61
CA GLU A 111 20.82 -21.47 -2.62
C GLU A 111 19.77 -22.08 -1.66
N ASP A 112 19.75 -23.40 -1.51
CA ASP A 112 18.77 -24.11 -0.69
C ASP A 112 19.01 -24.09 0.83
N THR A 113 19.99 -23.32 1.34
CA THR A 113 20.33 -23.31 2.77
C THR A 113 20.12 -21.98 3.50
N ALA A 114 19.46 -20.99 2.89
CA ALA A 114 19.12 -19.72 3.57
C ALA A 114 17.62 -19.38 3.62
N ASN A 115 16.75 -20.19 3.01
CA ASN A 115 15.30 -19.93 2.93
C ASN A 115 14.44 -20.68 3.97
N ALA A 116 15.07 -21.32 4.96
CA ALA A 116 14.39 -22.24 5.88
C ALA A 116 13.62 -21.57 7.04
N LEU A 117 13.10 -20.35 6.89
CA LEU A 117 12.44 -19.65 8.00
C LEU A 117 11.21 -18.81 7.62
N ILE A 118 10.34 -19.31 6.73
CA ILE A 118 8.94 -18.86 6.69
C ILE A 118 8.06 -20.06 6.29
N LYS A 119 7.65 -20.84 7.29
CA LYS A 119 6.60 -21.86 7.14
C LYS A 119 5.24 -21.16 7.23
N GLY A 120 4.58 -21.01 6.09
CA GLY A 120 3.21 -20.50 5.96
C GLY A 120 2.98 -19.99 4.55
N GLU A 121 2.39 -20.83 3.69
CA GLU A 121 1.90 -20.53 2.33
C GLU A 121 2.65 -19.43 1.56
N HIS A 122 3.85 -19.76 1.09
CA HIS A 122 4.67 -18.87 0.26
C HIS A 122 4.12 -18.73 -1.16
N THR A 123 3.08 -17.91 -1.31
CA THR A 123 2.70 -17.38 -2.61
C THR A 123 3.72 -16.29 -3.00
N ASP A 124 4.31 -16.35 -4.21
CA ASP A 124 5.21 -15.28 -4.71
C ASP A 124 4.51 -13.92 -4.53
N PRO A 125 5.08 -12.94 -3.81
CA PRO A 125 4.44 -11.65 -3.63
C PRO A 125 4.04 -10.97 -4.93
N PHE A 126 4.81 -11.19 -6.01
CA PHE A 126 4.43 -10.67 -7.32
C PHE A 126 3.23 -11.39 -7.93
N PHE A 127 3.01 -12.67 -7.60
CA PHE A 127 1.80 -13.39 -8.00
C PHE A 127 0.57 -12.80 -7.31
N PHE A 128 0.64 -12.57 -5.99
CA PHE A 128 -0.44 -11.89 -5.27
C PHE A 128 -0.72 -10.50 -5.86
N LEU A 129 0.32 -9.68 -6.09
CA LEU A 129 0.14 -8.34 -6.67
C LEU A 129 -0.54 -8.38 -8.04
N ASN A 130 -0.21 -9.37 -8.89
CA ASN A 130 -0.90 -9.55 -10.17
C ASN A 130 -2.35 -9.96 -9.97
N LYS A 131 -2.63 -10.89 -9.05
CA LYS A 131 -4.00 -11.30 -8.73
C LYS A 131 -4.82 -10.10 -8.24
N PHE A 132 -4.28 -9.34 -7.30
CA PHE A 132 -4.88 -8.10 -6.79
C PHE A 132 -5.24 -7.12 -7.92
N CYS A 133 -4.29 -6.83 -8.82
CA CYS A 133 -4.53 -5.90 -9.93
C CYS A 133 -5.48 -6.45 -11.01
N ASN A 134 -5.72 -7.76 -11.05
CA ASN A 134 -6.71 -8.38 -11.94
C ASN A 134 -8.10 -8.45 -11.29
N THR A 135 -8.17 -8.54 -9.96
CA THR A 135 -9.43 -8.58 -9.21
C THR A 135 -10.10 -7.22 -9.18
N PHE A 136 -9.33 -6.15 -8.95
CA PHE A 136 -9.89 -4.83 -8.70
C PHE A 136 -9.59 -3.84 -9.82
N ASP A 137 -10.60 -3.00 -10.11
CA ASP A 137 -10.39 -1.78 -10.87
C ASP A 137 -9.65 -0.74 -9.99
N PRO A 138 -8.64 -0.03 -10.53
CA PRO A 138 -7.91 0.99 -9.77
C PRO A 138 -8.79 2.16 -9.36
N GLY A 139 -9.75 2.59 -10.18
CA GLY A 139 -10.68 3.68 -9.85
C GLY A 139 -11.61 3.28 -8.71
N TYR A 140 -12.12 2.05 -8.75
CA TYR A 140 -12.90 1.47 -7.65
C TYR A 140 -12.13 1.52 -6.32
N LEU A 141 -10.89 1.01 -6.28
CA LEU A 141 -10.09 1.02 -5.04
C LEU A 141 -9.75 2.43 -4.54
N GLU A 142 -9.56 3.40 -5.42
CA GLU A 142 -9.34 4.79 -5.00
C GLU A 142 -10.59 5.39 -4.35
N MET A 143 -11.77 5.10 -4.90
CA MET A 143 -13.05 5.53 -4.32
C MET A 143 -13.33 4.80 -3.00
N GLU A 144 -13.16 3.49 -2.95
CA GLU A 144 -13.37 2.67 -1.75
C GLU A 144 -12.48 3.14 -0.58
N LEU A 145 -11.21 3.48 -0.85
CA LEU A 145 -10.32 4.04 0.18
C LEU A 145 -10.76 5.44 0.65
N LEU A 146 -11.39 6.25 -0.22
CA LEU A 146 -11.95 7.55 0.14
C LEU A 146 -13.22 7.40 0.97
N ASP A 147 -14.13 6.53 0.55
CA ASP A 147 -15.39 6.24 1.25
C ASP A 147 -15.10 5.66 2.64
N LEU A 148 -14.10 4.79 2.76
CA LEU A 148 -13.62 4.29 4.04
C LEU A 148 -13.05 5.40 4.93
N LEU A 149 -12.25 6.31 4.36
CA LEU A 149 -11.73 7.45 5.11
C LEU A 149 -12.86 8.37 5.59
N ASP A 150 -13.83 8.66 4.73
CA ASP A 150 -14.98 9.50 5.05
C ASP A 150 -15.79 8.88 6.19
N ALA A 151 -16.14 7.60 6.08
CA ALA A 151 -16.84 6.85 7.12
C ALA A 151 -16.11 6.87 8.48
N VAL A 152 -14.77 6.86 8.48
CA VAL A 152 -13.99 6.95 9.72
C VAL A 152 -13.95 8.36 10.30
N ILE A 153 -14.01 9.40 9.45
CA ILE A 153 -13.98 10.81 9.86
C ILE A 153 -15.33 11.23 10.43
N THR A 154 -16.43 10.82 9.77
CA THR A 154 -17.82 11.16 10.09
C THR A 154 -18.41 10.30 11.21
N TYR A 155 -17.71 9.26 11.66
CA TYR A 155 -18.14 8.47 12.80
C TYR A 155 -18.19 9.32 14.09
N GLU A 156 -19.38 9.40 14.69
CA GLU A 156 -19.68 10.13 15.94
C GLU A 156 -20.01 9.21 17.13
N GLY A 157 -19.78 7.90 17.00
CA GLY A 157 -20.07 6.95 18.08
C GLY A 157 -19.02 6.91 19.20
N ILE A 158 -19.28 6.09 20.22
CA ILE A 158 -18.55 6.07 21.51
C ILE A 158 -17.04 5.82 21.35
N ASN A 159 -16.66 4.98 20.39
CA ASN A 159 -15.26 4.62 20.14
C ASN A 159 -14.58 5.60 19.18
N GLU A 160 -14.26 6.79 19.66
CA GLU A 160 -13.59 7.79 18.82
C GLU A 160 -12.24 7.29 18.27
N SER A 161 -11.98 7.62 17.01
CA SER A 161 -10.68 7.40 16.39
C SER A 161 -9.76 8.58 16.66
N TYR A 162 -8.46 8.31 16.88
CA TYR A 162 -7.48 9.39 16.91
C TYR A 162 -7.38 9.99 15.51
N LYS A 163 -7.97 11.18 15.31
CA LYS A 163 -8.09 11.82 13.99
C LYS A 163 -6.75 12.34 13.43
N GLY A 164 -5.70 12.45 14.26
CA GLY A 164 -4.44 13.10 13.89
C GLY A 164 -3.64 12.41 12.78
N ASN A 165 -3.83 11.10 12.56
CA ASN A 165 -3.05 10.33 11.58
C ASN A 165 -3.90 9.69 10.46
N LEU A 166 -5.20 10.00 10.36
CA LEU A 166 -6.09 9.31 9.42
C LEU A 166 -5.69 9.54 7.96
N VAL A 167 -5.44 10.80 7.58
CA VAL A 167 -5.00 11.17 6.23
C VAL A 167 -3.65 10.53 5.91
N PHE A 168 -2.76 10.44 6.90
CA PHE A 168 -1.46 9.82 6.71
C PHE A 168 -1.60 8.31 6.44
N PHE A 169 -2.43 7.61 7.22
CA PHE A 169 -2.72 6.19 7.01
C PHE A 169 -3.36 5.92 5.64
N TYR A 170 -4.39 6.68 5.28
CA TYR A 170 -5.01 6.64 3.94
C TYR A 170 -3.96 6.78 2.83
N GLN A 171 -3.04 7.72 2.96
CA GLN A 171 -2.01 7.95 1.95
C GLN A 171 -1.02 6.81 1.81
N HIS A 172 -0.74 6.09 2.89
CA HIS A 172 0.12 4.90 2.82
C HIS A 172 -0.59 3.78 2.06
N LEU A 173 -1.87 3.53 2.38
CA LEU A 173 -2.69 2.56 1.66
C LEU A 173 -2.81 2.90 0.18
N LEU A 174 -3.21 4.13 -0.15
CA LEU A 174 -3.32 4.62 -1.51
C LEU A 174 -1.99 4.51 -2.27
N CYS A 175 -0.88 4.79 -1.58
CA CYS A 175 0.44 4.64 -2.17
C CYS A 175 0.73 3.18 -2.55
N LEU A 176 0.46 2.24 -1.66
CA LEU A 176 0.64 0.81 -1.93
C LEU A 176 -0.25 0.34 -3.09
N VAL A 177 -1.52 0.76 -3.13
CA VAL A 177 -2.44 0.46 -4.23
C VAL A 177 -1.90 0.98 -5.57
N ARG A 178 -1.57 2.27 -5.65
CA ARG A 178 -1.03 2.89 -6.88
C ARG A 178 0.29 2.24 -7.32
N LEU A 179 1.12 1.86 -6.36
CA LEU A 179 2.39 1.19 -6.64
C LEU A 179 2.17 -0.18 -7.29
N SER A 180 1.14 -0.92 -6.86
CA SER A 180 0.78 -2.22 -7.43
C SER A 180 0.42 -2.08 -8.90
N PHE A 181 -0.50 -1.18 -9.23
CA PHE A 181 -0.91 -0.94 -10.61
C PHE A 181 0.22 -0.38 -11.47
N LYS A 182 1.10 0.47 -10.92
CA LYS A 182 2.30 0.95 -11.62
C LYS A 182 3.23 -0.18 -12.03
N ILE A 183 3.46 -1.16 -11.14
CA ILE A 183 4.28 -2.35 -11.47
C ILE A 183 3.56 -3.24 -12.47
N TYR A 184 2.28 -3.52 -12.22
CA TYR A 184 1.47 -4.39 -13.07
C TYR A 184 1.45 -3.87 -14.52
N ASN A 185 1.16 -2.59 -14.72
CA ASN A 185 1.12 -1.95 -16.03
C ASN A 185 2.50 -1.94 -16.72
N LYS A 186 3.58 -1.71 -15.96
CA LYS A 186 4.94 -1.81 -16.50
C LYS A 186 5.23 -3.22 -17.02
N ASN A 187 4.80 -4.25 -16.29
CA ASN A 187 5.01 -5.64 -16.67
C ASN A 187 4.11 -6.08 -17.84
N SER A 188 2.88 -5.56 -17.94
CA SER A 188 1.94 -5.85 -19.02
C SER A 188 2.37 -5.22 -20.35
N ASN A 189 2.85 -3.97 -20.32
CA ASN A 189 3.35 -3.29 -21.52
C ASN A 189 4.61 -3.94 -22.12
N HIS A 190 5.41 -4.64 -21.30
CA HIS A 190 6.56 -5.44 -21.79
C HIS A 190 6.18 -6.76 -22.48
N LEU A 191 4.90 -7.18 -22.42
CA LEU A 191 4.40 -8.38 -23.10
C LEU A 191 3.75 -8.07 -24.46
N LYS A 192 3.54 -6.79 -24.78
CA LYS A 192 2.93 -6.32 -26.04
C LYS A 192 3.95 -5.76 -27.06
N GLN A 193 5.25 -5.95 -26.82
CA GLN A 193 6.37 -5.60 -27.72
C GLN A 193 7.20 -6.84 -28.04
#